data_AF-A0A948D2F0-F1
#
_entry.id   AF-A0A948D2F0-F1
#
_cell.length_a   1.000
_cell.length_b   1.000
_cell.length_c   1.000
_cell.angle_alpha   90.00
_cell.angle_beta   90.00
_cell.angle_gamma   90.00
#
_symmetry.space_group_name_H-M   'P 1'
#
loop_
_entity.id
_entity.type
_entity.pdbx_description
1 polymer ?
#
loop_
_entity_poly.entity_id
_entity_poly.type
_entity_poly.pdbx_seq_one_letter_code
_entity_poly.pdbx_strand_id
1 'polypeptide(L)' 'MDKGLYAKELAKMLGVTDDTIINWEKDRNKPQGKNLEKAKNFLVHKI' A
#
# COMPACT_ATOMS: atom_id res chain seq x y z
N MET A 1 -6.44 -8.18 8.10
CA MET A 1 -6.72 -7.40 6.88
C MET A 1 -8.01 -7.91 6.30
N ASP A 2 -9.06 -7.09 6.40
CA ASP A 2 -10.43 -7.43 6.00
C ASP A 2 -10.86 -6.56 4.80
N LYS A 3 -9.91 -6.30 3.89
CA LYS A 3 -10.09 -5.49 2.69
C LYS A 3 -9.65 -6.37 1.54
N GLY A 4 -10.59 -7.00 0.83
CA GLY A 4 -10.36 -8.01 -0.22
C GLY A 4 -9.61 -7.55 -1.47
N LEU A 5 -8.53 -6.78 -1.31
CA LEU A 5 -7.57 -6.44 -2.34
C LEU A 5 -6.34 -7.31 -2.18
N TYR A 6 -5.93 -7.95 -3.27
CA TYR A 6 -4.68 -8.67 -3.28
C TYR A 6 -3.51 -7.69 -3.29
N ALA A 7 -2.40 -8.02 -2.61
CA ALA A 7 -1.20 -7.18 -2.55
C ALA A 7 -0.72 -6.72 -3.94
N LYS A 8 -0.89 -7.58 -4.97
CA LYS A 8 -0.59 -7.28 -6.37
C LYS A 8 -1.44 -6.14 -6.96
N GLU A 9 -2.72 -6.08 -6.63
CA GLU A 9 -3.61 -5.02 -7.12
C GLU A 9 -3.32 -3.71 -6.43
N LEU A 10 -3.09 -3.75 -5.10
CA LEU A 10 -2.70 -2.58 -4.33
C LEU A 10 -1.36 -2.01 -4.81
N ALA A 11 -0.39 -2.90 -5.06
CA ALA A 11 0.91 -2.53 -5.61
C ALA A 11 0.79 -1.82 -6.97
N LYS A 12 -0.06 -2.35 -7.87
CA LYS A 12 -0.35 -1.73 -9.17
C LYS A 12 -0.99 -0.35 -9.00
N MET A 13 -1.96 -0.19 -8.10
CA MET A 13 -2.61 1.10 -7.84
C MET A 13 -1.64 2.15 -7.27
N LEU A 14 -0.75 1.72 -6.35
CA LEU A 14 0.22 2.62 -5.73
C LEU A 14 1.51 2.80 -6.56
N GLY A 15 1.67 2.03 -7.65
CA GLY A 15 2.86 2.05 -8.49
C GLY A 15 4.12 1.63 -7.72
N VAL A 16 4.02 0.54 -6.96
CA VAL A 16 5.11 -0.11 -6.21
C VAL A 16 5.12 -1.61 -6.48
N THR A 17 6.07 -2.36 -5.93
CA THR A 17 6.07 -3.83 -6.01
C THR A 17 5.13 -4.45 -4.97
N ASP A 18 4.67 -5.66 -5.24
CA ASP A 18 3.95 -6.52 -4.29
C ASP A 18 4.77 -6.76 -3.01
N ASP A 19 6.08 -7.01 -3.11
CA ASP A 19 6.97 -7.09 -1.95
C ASP A 19 6.94 -5.83 -1.08
N THR A 20 6.83 -4.65 -1.69
CA THR A 20 6.73 -3.38 -0.94
C THR A 20 5.47 -3.36 -0.09
N ILE A 21 4.34 -3.76 -0.67
CA ILE A 21 3.06 -3.85 0.05
C ILE A 21 3.14 -4.89 1.17
N ILE A 22 3.67 -6.09 0.88
CA ILE A 22 3.82 -7.17 1.88
C ILE A 22 4.70 -6.72 3.05
N ASN A 23 5.76 -5.95 2.78
CA ASN A 23 6.64 -5.45 3.83
C ASN A 23 5.95 -4.37 4.70
N TRP A 24 5.13 -3.50 4.11
CA TRP A 24 4.30 -2.55 4.86
C TRP A 24 3.24 -3.25 5.72
N GLU A 25 2.60 -4.28 5.16
CA GLU A 25 1.58 -5.07 5.84
C GLU A 25 2.13 -5.91 7.00
N LYS A 26 3.37 -6.38 6.87
CA LYS A 26 4.09 -7.14 7.91
C LYS A 26 4.89 -6.25 8.86
N ASP A 27 4.72 -4.92 8.78
CA ASP A 27 5.46 -3.93 9.57
C ASP A 27 6.99 -4.03 9.49
N ARG A 28 7.53 -4.68 8.44
CA ARG A 28 8.98 -4.82 8.22
C ARG A 28 9.62 -3.50 7.82
N ASN A 29 8.88 -2.67 7.10
CA ASN A 29 9.20 -1.28 6.83
C ASN A 29 7.90 -0.47 6.74
N LYS A 30 8.01 0.86 6.79
CA LYS A 30 6.86 1.77 6.64
C LYS A 30 7.00 2.58 5.35
N PRO A 31 5.89 2.97 4.71
CA PRO A 31 5.95 3.90 3.58
C PRO A 31 6.52 5.24 4.04
N GLN A 32 7.37 5.84 3.21
CA GLN A 32 8.02 7.12 3.47
C GLN A 32 7.99 7.99 2.22
N GLY A 33 8.17 9.31 2.39
CA GLY A 33 8.19 10.28 1.29
C GLY A 33 6.98 10.15 0.38
N LYS A 34 7.20 10.05 -0.94
CA LYS A 34 6.12 9.91 -1.93
C LYS A 34 5.24 8.68 -1.70
N ASN A 35 5.78 7.59 -1.17
CA ASN A 35 5.02 6.37 -0.90
C ASN A 35 4.09 6.53 0.30
N LEU A 36 4.46 7.36 1.28
CA LEU A 36 3.57 7.71 2.39
C LEU A 36 2.37 8.50 1.89
N GLU A 37 2.60 9.49 1.03
CA GLU A 37 1.51 10.30 0.45
C GLU A 37 0.59 9.45 -0.44
N LYS A 38 1.15 8.55 -1.25
CA LYS A 38 0.37 7.56 -2.01
C LYS A 38 -0.51 6.68 -1.10
N ALA A 39 0.06 6.12 -0.04
CA ALA A 39 -0.65 5.26 0.90
C ALA A 39 -1.75 6.02 1.67
N LYS A 40 -1.45 7.25 2.13
CA LYS A 40 -2.44 8.14 2.76
C LYS A 40 -3.58 8.47 1.81
N ASN A 41 -3.26 8.89 0.58
CA ASN A 41 -4.27 9.23 -0.42
C ASN A 41 -5.19 8.05 -0.71
N PHE A 42 -4.63 6.83 -0.81
CA PHE A 42 -5.40 5.62 -0.97
C PHE A 42 -6.33 5.33 0.22
N LEU A 43 -5.90 5.59 1.45
CA LEU A 43 -6.72 5.41 2.64
C LEU A 43 -7.83 6.47 2.76
N VAL A 44 -7.58 7.70 2.31
CA VAL A 44 -8.52 8.83 2.40
C VAL A 44 -9.56 8.81 1.27
N HIS A 45 -9.18 8.43 0.05
CA HIS A 45 -10.06 8.50 -1.13
C HIS A 45 -10.75 7.17 -1.47
N LYS A 46 -10.59 6.14 -0.63
CA LYS A 46 -11.42 4.93 -0.72
C LYS A 46 -12.74 5.14 0.01
N ILE A 47 -13.73 5.61 -0.76
CA ILE A 47 -15.17 5.36 -0.56
C ILE A 47 -15.54 4.24 -1.52
#